data_AF-A0A813FVD4-F1
#
_entry.id   AF-A0A813FVD4-F1
#
_cell.length_a   1.000
_cell.length_b   1.000
_cell.length_c   1.000
_cell.angle_alpha   90.00
_cell.angle_beta   90.00
_cell.angle_gamma   90.00
#
_symmetry.space_group_name_H-M   'P 1'
#
loop_
_entity.id
_entity.type
_entity.pdbx_description
1 polymer ?
#
loop_
_entity_poly.entity_id
_entity_poly.type
_entity_poly.pdbx_seq_one_letter_code
_entity_poly.pdbx_strand_id
1 'polypeptide(L)'
;EIVSAARPMNPAEQIISFARPSYVCDSNDLHKINFLCEGIIRWSQTRGEQFVREHKDDAIMVWYGSDCTPLSTKERLKRALGNLQVIRHGRSSDEYLMQRVFLQSANGDTAAIIKDPMQLSDKTAATHFEAYWLFFPLPRAIGAEGIVLHAYCWDGAIFHAMDQLVRKYHAAYNYNRSAQEQFPGEGRRLELMSWHLAVSCVNHICHGAMRWSLLHFINDKDCVRSCFISIESLRNSFGQLVSHLEGGWLQGKIEFEQWDGLDIGELWSVLGVEPDWAERLTDMQVRWGGGLLKVAPRYQSDPALIESLSACFLHIWAFRKFSDSRWISLGRSCRVLLASMVLGLEALVADILASPGQSNYYMSGFQRLRGKTKQMVAIAGTSSFVSDTVLASLLEDDRLPLMLGRLEQEIHEELHFVNNISDGVWQVLAGAVDYPGPLRTDAINAATVSAGFIQKGLSQAREPPRLLCVGDLDANPDQLISGSVPQEETTWKIYELARLGFNRALLKDGLKLMGQAGWSSTTTEQAHVTASGVMKQHHEYGQQTMRARSALLQTRPVLLPDPEVVKMSVLQRRLENLQKKNPAKINGRHIYFKDL
;
A
#
# COMPACT_ATOMS: atom_id res chain seq x y z
N GLU A 1 34.70 1.74 39.31
CA GLU A 1 33.54 0.94 39.77
C GLU A 1 32.38 1.91 39.91
N ILE A 2 31.30 1.90 39.12
CA ILE A 2 30.44 0.80 38.69
C ILE A 2 30.15 1.00 37.19
N VAL A 3 30.73 0.15 36.34
CA VAL A 3 30.14 -0.10 35.02
C VAL A 3 28.89 -0.91 35.33
N SER A 4 27.73 -0.28 35.25
CA SER A 4 26.45 -1.00 35.27
C SER A 4 26.52 -2.02 34.13
N ALA A 5 26.76 -3.29 34.46
CA ALA A 5 26.69 -4.38 33.52
C ALA A 5 25.27 -4.38 32.95
N ALA A 6 25.14 -3.93 31.71
CA ALA A 6 23.87 -3.92 31.01
C ALA A 6 23.29 -5.34 31.10
N ARG A 7 22.06 -5.47 31.61
CA ARG A 7 21.36 -6.75 31.68
C ARG A 7 21.44 -7.41 30.29
N PRO A 8 21.79 -8.70 30.19
CA PRO A 8 21.77 -9.40 28.91
C PRO A 8 20.36 -9.26 28.31
N MET A 9 20.30 -8.66 27.11
CA MET A 9 19.05 -8.49 26.39
C MET A 9 18.36 -9.83 26.22
N ASN A 10 17.07 -9.88 26.52
CA ASN A 10 16.29 -11.08 26.26
C ASN A 10 16.17 -11.32 24.74
N PRO A 11 15.82 -12.54 24.29
CA PRO A 11 15.73 -12.84 22.86
C PRO A 11 14.81 -11.91 22.08
N ALA A 12 13.69 -11.46 22.65
CA ALA A 12 12.77 -10.54 21.99
C ALA A 12 13.39 -9.16 21.77
N GLU A 13 14.10 -8.62 22.76
CA GLU A 13 14.84 -7.35 22.64
C GLU A 13 15.94 -7.43 21.58
N GLN A 14 16.64 -8.57 21.51
CA GLN A 14 17.65 -8.81 20.47
C GLN A 14 17.03 -8.86 19.08
N ILE A 15 15.91 -9.59 18.92
CA ILE A 15 15.19 -9.64 17.64
C ILE A 15 14.74 -8.25 17.23
N ILE A 16 14.14 -7.47 18.14
CA ILE A 16 13.69 -6.09 17.87
C ILE A 16 14.86 -5.19 17.41
N SER A 17 16.04 -5.35 18.01
CA SER A 17 17.24 -4.60 17.63
C SER A 17 17.72 -4.98 16.22
N PHE A 18 17.93 -6.27 15.96
CA PHE A 18 18.38 -6.77 14.67
C PHE A 18 17.36 -6.55 13.55
N ALA A 19 16.09 -6.45 13.93
CA ALA A 19 14.96 -6.10 13.08
C ALA A 19 14.88 -4.60 12.71
N ARG A 20 15.90 -3.79 12.99
CA ARG A 20 15.99 -2.42 12.47
C ARG A 20 16.78 -2.44 11.16
N PRO A 21 16.21 -1.97 10.03
CA PRO A 21 16.95 -1.88 8.78
C PRO A 21 18.29 -1.17 8.94
N SER A 22 18.37 -0.14 9.80
CA SER A 22 19.58 0.67 9.99
C SER A 22 20.64 0.06 10.88
N TYR A 23 20.34 -1.06 11.56
CA TYR A 23 21.31 -1.71 12.44
C TYR A 23 22.45 -2.30 11.60
N VAL A 24 23.68 -1.91 11.92
CA VAL A 24 24.92 -2.41 11.29
C VAL A 24 25.41 -3.60 12.09
N CYS A 25 25.48 -4.77 11.46
CA CYS A 25 25.86 -6.03 12.10
C CYS A 25 27.36 -6.29 11.95
N ASP A 26 28.02 -6.68 13.04
CA ASP A 26 29.35 -7.30 12.99
C ASP A 26 29.27 -8.82 12.75
N SER A 27 30.42 -9.51 12.68
CA SER A 27 30.46 -10.96 12.47
C SER A 27 29.75 -11.78 13.56
N ASN A 28 29.77 -11.32 14.82
CA ASN A 28 29.09 -11.99 15.93
C ASN A 28 27.58 -11.78 15.86
N ASP A 29 27.14 -10.59 15.51
CA ASP A 29 25.73 -10.26 15.26
C ASP A 29 25.17 -11.12 14.13
N LEU A 30 25.92 -11.31 13.04
CA LEU A 30 25.50 -12.17 11.92
C LEU A 30 25.29 -13.63 12.36
N HIS A 31 26.16 -14.17 13.22
CA HIS A 31 25.97 -15.51 13.78
C HIS A 31 24.72 -15.60 14.66
N LYS A 32 24.51 -14.62 15.53
CA LYS A 32 23.31 -14.54 16.39
C LYS A 32 22.02 -14.39 15.58
N ILE A 33 22.03 -13.60 14.51
CA ILE A 33 20.88 -13.40 13.62
C ILE A 33 20.45 -14.73 13.00
N ASN A 34 21.38 -15.53 12.51
CA ASN A 34 21.06 -16.85 11.94
C ASN A 34 20.42 -17.77 13.00
N PHE A 35 21.01 -17.83 14.20
CA PHE A 35 20.48 -18.62 15.31
C PHE A 35 19.06 -18.18 15.73
N LEU A 36 18.85 -16.87 15.89
CA LEU A 36 17.53 -16.30 16.23
C LEU A 36 16.50 -16.54 15.11
N CYS A 37 16.93 -16.48 13.85
CA CYS A 37 16.08 -16.75 12.69
C CYS A 37 15.58 -18.20 12.70
N GLU A 38 16.48 -19.17 12.87
CA GLU A 38 16.08 -20.59 12.98
C GLU A 38 15.14 -20.82 14.17
N GLY A 39 15.47 -20.20 15.32
CA GLY A 39 14.66 -20.28 16.53
C GLY A 39 13.24 -19.75 16.34
N ILE A 40 13.08 -18.57 15.72
CA ILE A 40 11.76 -17.94 15.54
C ILE A 40 10.91 -18.69 14.50
N ILE A 41 11.53 -19.21 13.44
CA ILE A 41 10.83 -20.02 12.43
C ILE A 41 10.26 -21.27 13.10
N ARG A 42 11.10 -22.02 13.83
CA ARG A 42 10.67 -23.24 14.53
C ARG A 42 9.63 -22.95 15.62
N TRP A 43 9.81 -21.88 16.38
CA TRP A 43 8.85 -21.44 17.39
C TRP A 43 7.49 -21.12 16.76
N SER A 44 7.47 -20.38 15.64
CA SER A 44 6.23 -20.00 14.97
C SER A 44 5.46 -21.20 14.41
N GLN A 45 6.17 -22.21 13.87
CA GLN A 45 5.59 -23.48 13.43
C GLN A 45 4.99 -24.25 14.60
N THR A 46 5.74 -24.40 15.69
CA THR A 46 5.28 -25.10 16.90
C THR A 46 4.05 -24.41 17.50
N ARG A 47 4.05 -23.07 17.56
CA ARG A 47 2.91 -22.28 18.02
C ARG A 47 1.69 -22.47 17.13
N GLY A 48 1.88 -22.53 15.81
CA GLY A 48 0.80 -22.80 14.86
C GLY A 48 0.19 -24.19 15.04
N GLU A 49 1.01 -25.22 15.21
CA GLU A 49 0.52 -26.58 15.50
C GLU A 49 -0.23 -26.66 16.84
N GLN A 50 0.33 -26.01 17.88
CA GLN A 50 -0.31 -25.92 19.19
C GLN A 50 -1.67 -25.21 19.10
N PHE A 51 -1.74 -24.08 18.39
CA PHE A 51 -3.00 -23.37 18.13
C PHE A 51 -4.07 -24.30 17.55
N VAL A 52 -3.73 -25.08 16.53
CA VAL A 52 -4.69 -26.02 15.91
C VAL A 52 -5.16 -27.09 16.89
N ARG A 53 -4.31 -27.56 17.79
CA ARG A 53 -4.68 -28.55 18.82
C ARG A 53 -5.54 -27.95 19.92
N GLU A 54 -5.26 -26.71 20.32
CA GLU A 54 -6.02 -25.96 21.33
C GLU A 54 -7.44 -25.63 20.82
N HIS A 55 -7.58 -25.34 19.54
CA HIS A 55 -8.85 -25.02 18.87
C HIS A 55 -9.38 -26.16 18.01
N LYS A 56 -9.15 -27.41 18.41
CA LYS A 56 -9.47 -28.58 17.56
C LYS A 56 -10.95 -28.66 17.18
N ASP A 57 -11.85 -28.28 18.08
CA ASP A 57 -13.32 -28.40 17.90
C ASP A 57 -13.96 -27.08 17.44
N ASP A 58 -13.20 -25.99 17.44
CA ASP A 58 -13.68 -24.66 17.10
C ASP A 58 -13.72 -24.43 15.59
N ALA A 59 -14.41 -23.37 15.16
CA ALA A 59 -14.19 -22.81 13.84
C ALA A 59 -12.85 -22.05 13.83
N ILE A 60 -11.99 -22.38 12.87
CA ILE A 60 -10.69 -21.73 12.64
C ILE A 60 -10.51 -21.33 11.17
N MET A 61 -9.80 -20.23 10.95
CA MET A 61 -9.35 -19.76 9.66
C MET A 61 -7.84 -19.96 9.52
N VAL A 62 -7.42 -20.44 8.35
CA VAL A 62 -6.04 -20.42 7.86
C VAL A 62 -5.99 -19.45 6.69
N TRP A 63 -5.42 -18.26 6.91
CA TRP A 63 -5.16 -17.31 5.84
C TRP A 63 -3.75 -17.49 5.31
N TYR A 64 -3.60 -17.70 4.01
CA TYR A 64 -2.31 -17.79 3.32
C TYR A 64 -2.21 -16.75 2.21
N GLY A 65 -1.06 -16.07 2.17
CA GLY A 65 -0.69 -15.18 1.08
C GLY A 65 0.78 -15.34 0.73
N SER A 66 1.10 -15.08 -0.54
CA SER A 66 2.48 -15.02 -1.00
C SER A 66 2.66 -14.02 -2.12
N ASP A 67 3.82 -13.37 -2.15
CA ASP A 67 4.18 -12.44 -3.22
C ASP A 67 5.71 -12.48 -3.47
N CYS A 68 6.11 -12.16 -4.70
CA CYS A 68 7.48 -12.26 -5.19
C CYS A 68 8.20 -10.91 -5.07
N THR A 69 9.45 -10.93 -4.58
CA THR A 69 10.31 -9.75 -4.55
C THR A 69 11.66 -10.04 -5.18
N PRO A 70 12.13 -9.18 -6.12
CA PRO A 70 13.52 -9.21 -6.52
C PRO A 70 14.38 -8.71 -5.36
N LEU A 71 15.44 -9.44 -5.01
CA LEU A 71 16.45 -8.98 -4.06
C LEU A 71 17.82 -9.03 -4.71
N SER A 72 18.58 -7.94 -4.56
CA SER A 72 19.97 -7.87 -5.00
C SER A 72 20.91 -8.07 -3.82
N THR A 73 21.81 -9.04 -3.93
CA THR A 73 22.77 -9.41 -2.87
C THR A 73 24.19 -9.31 -3.40
N LYS A 74 25.15 -9.04 -2.52
CA LYS A 74 26.57 -9.05 -2.88
C LYS A 74 27.06 -10.48 -3.00
N GLU A 75 27.69 -10.78 -4.12
CA GLU A 75 28.28 -12.10 -4.39
C GLU A 75 29.80 -12.00 -4.44
N ARG A 76 30.48 -12.98 -3.84
CA ARG A 76 31.93 -13.14 -3.93
C ARG A 76 32.25 -14.32 -4.84
N LEU A 77 32.76 -14.01 -6.02
CA LEU A 77 33.20 -14.99 -7.00
C LEU A 77 34.67 -15.31 -6.78
N LYS A 78 34.98 -16.55 -6.40
CA LYS A 78 36.35 -17.07 -6.28
C LYS A 78 36.59 -18.12 -7.37
N ARG A 79 37.68 -17.95 -8.13
CA ARG A 79 38.19 -18.95 -9.09
C ARG A 79 39.68 -19.14 -8.85
N ALA A 80 40.15 -20.38 -8.97
CA ALA A 80 41.55 -20.73 -8.85
C ALA A 80 42.01 -21.45 -10.13
N LEU A 81 43.24 -21.16 -10.55
CA LEU A 81 43.92 -21.85 -11.65
C LEU A 81 45.36 -22.15 -11.18
N GLY A 82 45.61 -23.39 -10.76
CA GLY A 82 46.86 -23.77 -10.11
C GLY A 82 47.08 -22.98 -8.82
N ASN A 83 48.19 -22.23 -8.74
CA ASN A 83 48.53 -21.33 -7.63
C ASN A 83 47.93 -19.92 -7.77
N LEU A 84 47.25 -19.60 -8.88
CA LEU A 84 46.62 -18.30 -9.07
C LEU A 84 45.21 -18.29 -8.51
N GLN A 85 44.86 -17.22 -7.80
CA GLN A 85 43.51 -17.00 -7.26
C GLN A 85 42.95 -15.67 -7.76
N VAL A 86 41.76 -15.71 -8.33
CA VAL A 86 40.98 -14.52 -8.69
C VAL A 86 39.79 -14.44 -7.74
N ILE A 87 39.66 -13.28 -7.08
CA ILE A 87 38.47 -12.90 -6.32
C ILE A 87 37.85 -11.70 -7.02
N ARG A 88 36.54 -11.78 -7.27
CA ARG A 88 35.72 -10.66 -7.74
C ARG A 88 34.52 -10.51 -6.83
N HIS A 89 34.03 -9.29 -6.73
CA HIS A 89 32.78 -8.97 -6.05
C HIS A 89 31.79 -8.45 -7.08
N GLY A 90 30.60 -9.04 -7.09
CA GLY A 90 29.51 -8.66 -7.98
C GLY A 90 28.21 -8.54 -7.21
N ARG A 91 27.13 -8.29 -7.94
CA ARG A 91 25.77 -8.39 -7.42
C ARG A 91 25.04 -9.51 -8.15
N SER A 92 24.37 -10.37 -7.41
CA SER A 92 23.33 -11.25 -7.94
C SER A 92 21.98 -10.60 -7.68
N SER A 93 21.05 -10.71 -8.64
CA SER A 93 19.66 -10.28 -8.46
C SER A 93 18.77 -11.48 -8.73
N ASP A 94 18.17 -12.00 -7.68
CA ASP A 94 17.35 -13.21 -7.71
C ASP A 94 15.93 -12.88 -7.25
N GLU A 95 14.97 -13.73 -7.63
CA GLU A 95 13.60 -13.62 -7.15
C GLU A 95 13.41 -14.42 -5.87
N TYR A 96 12.73 -13.82 -4.88
CA TYR A 96 12.40 -14.46 -3.63
C TYR A 96 10.90 -14.40 -3.37
N LEU A 97 10.33 -15.50 -2.93
CA LEU A 97 8.96 -15.59 -2.46
C LEU A 97 8.89 -15.23 -0.98
N MET A 98 8.05 -14.25 -0.67
CA MET A 98 7.61 -13.97 0.70
C MET A 98 6.29 -14.71 0.93
N GLN A 99 6.18 -15.40 2.05
CA GLN A 99 4.99 -16.19 2.39
C GLN A 99 4.59 -15.92 3.83
N ARG A 100 3.29 -15.90 4.10
CA ARG A 100 2.73 -15.78 5.45
C ARG A 100 1.54 -16.71 5.61
N VAL A 101 1.44 -17.30 6.81
CA VAL A 101 0.21 -17.93 7.28
C VAL A 101 -0.22 -17.25 8.57
N PHE A 102 -1.49 -16.86 8.63
CA PHE A 102 -2.15 -16.45 9.85
C PHE A 102 -3.24 -17.46 10.19
N LEU A 103 -3.29 -17.84 11.46
CA LEU A 103 -4.34 -18.65 12.04
C LEU A 103 -5.20 -17.75 12.93
N GLN A 104 -6.50 -17.93 12.85
CA GLN A 104 -7.45 -17.19 13.68
C GLN A 104 -8.62 -18.09 14.05
N SER A 105 -9.03 -18.07 15.31
CA SER A 105 -10.22 -18.77 15.80
C SER A 105 -11.36 -17.78 15.98
N ALA A 106 -12.59 -18.30 16.07
CA ALA A 106 -13.77 -17.45 16.21
C ALA A 106 -13.84 -16.65 17.51
N ASN A 107 -13.13 -17.07 18.56
CA ASN A 107 -13.01 -16.34 19.83
C ASN A 107 -11.93 -15.24 19.78
N GLY A 108 -11.18 -15.12 18.68
CA GLY A 108 -10.19 -14.06 18.46
C GLY A 108 -8.74 -14.45 18.77
N ASP A 109 -8.46 -15.69 19.20
CA ASP A 109 -7.09 -16.16 19.33
C ASP A 109 -6.40 -16.23 17.96
N THR A 110 -5.11 -15.90 17.92
CA THR A 110 -4.33 -15.89 16.68
C THR A 110 -2.96 -16.54 16.82
N ALA A 111 -2.44 -17.01 15.69
CA ALA A 111 -1.05 -17.39 15.53
C ALA A 111 -0.53 -16.97 14.16
N ALA A 112 0.76 -16.65 14.07
CA ALA A 112 1.42 -16.32 12.81
C ALA A 112 2.58 -17.27 12.58
N ILE A 113 2.71 -17.77 11.35
CA ILE A 113 3.79 -18.66 10.94
C ILE A 113 4.64 -17.92 9.92
N ILE A 114 5.94 -17.84 10.21
CA ILE A 114 6.91 -17.06 9.45
C ILE A 114 8.02 -17.98 8.98
N LYS A 115 8.42 -17.83 7.72
CA LYS A 115 9.66 -18.40 7.17
C LYS A 115 10.56 -17.30 6.60
N ASP A 116 11.81 -17.66 6.37
CA ASP A 116 12.71 -16.83 5.60
C ASP A 116 12.28 -16.76 4.12
N PRO A 117 12.61 -15.66 3.40
CA PRO A 117 12.30 -15.55 1.98
C PRO A 117 12.85 -16.75 1.22
N MET A 118 12.09 -17.34 0.31
CA MET A 118 12.56 -18.50 -0.47
C MET A 118 12.98 -18.08 -1.86
N GLN A 119 14.22 -18.39 -2.26
CA GLN A 119 14.65 -18.15 -3.63
C GLN A 119 13.86 -19.05 -4.60
N LEU A 120 13.34 -18.46 -5.68
CA LEU A 120 12.60 -19.19 -6.70
C LEU A 120 13.46 -19.47 -7.92
N SER A 121 13.30 -20.66 -8.50
CA SER A 121 13.86 -21.01 -9.81
C SER A 121 13.12 -20.33 -10.96
N ASP A 122 11.80 -20.17 -10.80
CA ASP A 122 10.90 -19.50 -11.73
C ASP A 122 9.66 -18.95 -11.00
N LYS A 123 8.83 -18.17 -11.71
CA LYS A 123 7.62 -17.55 -11.16
C LYS A 123 6.33 -18.32 -11.50
N THR A 124 6.43 -19.61 -11.82
CA THR A 124 5.24 -20.38 -12.20
C THR A 124 4.36 -20.69 -10.99
N ALA A 125 3.07 -20.92 -11.23
CA ALA A 125 2.15 -21.34 -10.18
C ALA A 125 2.53 -22.69 -9.55
N ALA A 126 3.20 -23.59 -10.28
CA ALA A 126 3.68 -24.86 -9.74
C ALA A 126 4.73 -24.64 -8.64
N THR A 127 5.71 -23.77 -8.89
CA THR A 127 6.74 -23.40 -7.92
C THR A 127 6.13 -22.70 -6.70
N HIS A 128 5.13 -21.83 -6.89
CA HIS A 128 4.38 -21.22 -5.79
C HIS A 128 3.54 -22.24 -4.99
N PHE A 129 2.99 -23.25 -5.66
CA PHE A 129 2.24 -24.31 -5.00
C PHE A 129 3.14 -25.22 -4.17
N GLU A 130 4.30 -25.63 -4.70
CA GLU A 130 5.30 -26.40 -3.93
C GLU A 130 5.74 -25.62 -2.68
N ALA A 131 5.98 -24.32 -2.85
CA ALA A 131 6.28 -23.41 -1.76
C ALA A 131 5.20 -23.38 -0.67
N TYR A 132 3.93 -23.28 -1.07
CA TYR A 132 2.79 -23.34 -0.17
C TYR A 132 2.71 -24.69 0.54
N TRP A 133 2.83 -25.77 -0.21
CA TRP A 133 2.68 -27.14 0.30
C TRP A 133 3.69 -27.49 1.38
N LEU A 134 4.93 -27.00 1.25
CA LEU A 134 5.99 -27.18 2.24
C LEU A 134 5.90 -26.17 3.41
N PHE A 135 5.00 -25.19 3.37
CA PHE A 135 4.98 -24.09 4.33
C PHE A 135 4.46 -24.54 5.70
N PHE A 136 3.23 -25.08 5.74
CA PHE A 136 2.55 -25.54 6.96
C PHE A 136 1.55 -26.66 6.63
N PRO A 137 1.42 -27.72 7.45
CA PRO A 137 0.45 -28.78 7.23
C PRO A 137 -1.00 -28.25 7.25
N LEU A 138 -1.91 -28.95 6.57
CA LEU A 138 -3.35 -28.68 6.70
C LEU A 138 -3.78 -28.90 8.17
N PRO A 139 -4.64 -28.05 8.76
CA PRO A 139 -5.09 -28.22 10.15
C PRO A 139 -5.72 -29.59 10.42
N ARG A 140 -6.41 -30.16 9.43
CA ARG A 140 -6.95 -31.52 9.48
C ARG A 140 -5.89 -32.58 9.74
N ALA A 141 -4.67 -32.40 9.21
CA ALA A 141 -3.55 -33.32 9.43
C ALA A 141 -2.96 -33.20 10.84
N ILE A 142 -3.17 -32.07 11.51
CA ILE A 142 -2.71 -31.82 12.88
C ILE A 142 -3.75 -32.30 13.91
N GLY A 143 -5.03 -32.31 13.53
CA GLY A 143 -6.13 -32.85 14.36
C GLY A 143 -7.37 -31.96 14.47
N ALA A 144 -7.54 -30.94 13.62
CA ALA A 144 -8.76 -30.13 13.63
C ALA A 144 -9.99 -30.96 13.24
N GLU A 145 -11.04 -30.88 14.05
CA GLU A 145 -12.35 -31.54 13.88
C GLU A 145 -13.51 -30.55 13.69
N GLY A 146 -13.34 -29.28 14.05
CA GLY A 146 -14.32 -28.19 13.84
C GLY A 146 -14.36 -27.66 12.40
N ILE A 147 -14.93 -26.48 12.16
CA ILE A 147 -14.90 -25.85 10.81
C ILE A 147 -13.50 -25.31 10.52
N VAL A 148 -12.96 -25.62 9.35
CA VAL A 148 -11.68 -25.08 8.89
C VAL A 148 -11.91 -24.29 7.62
N LEU A 149 -11.78 -22.97 7.73
CA LEU A 149 -11.79 -22.06 6.59
C LEU A 149 -10.36 -21.88 6.09
N HIS A 150 -10.11 -22.28 4.85
CA HIS A 150 -8.89 -21.94 4.14
C HIS A 150 -9.11 -20.70 3.28
N ALA A 151 -8.48 -19.60 3.67
CA ALA A 151 -8.51 -18.31 2.97
C ALA A 151 -7.18 -18.09 2.23
N TYR A 152 -7.26 -17.71 0.96
CA TYR A 152 -6.09 -17.52 0.10
C TYR A 152 -6.13 -16.21 -0.65
N CYS A 153 -5.02 -15.48 -0.67
CA CYS A 153 -4.86 -14.26 -1.47
C CYS A 153 -3.59 -14.31 -2.32
N TRP A 154 -3.73 -14.09 -3.62
CA TRP A 154 -2.62 -14.03 -4.58
C TRP A 154 -2.73 -12.85 -5.55
N ASP A 155 -1.60 -12.48 -6.16
CA ASP A 155 -1.60 -11.62 -7.34
C ASP A 155 -2.46 -12.24 -8.47
N GLY A 156 -3.14 -11.38 -9.24
CA GLY A 156 -4.02 -11.79 -10.32
C GLY A 156 -3.35 -12.65 -11.40
N ALA A 157 -2.04 -12.49 -11.62
CA ALA A 157 -1.30 -13.22 -12.64
C ALA A 157 -1.19 -14.73 -12.36
N ILE A 158 -1.16 -15.15 -11.09
CA ILE A 158 -1.07 -16.57 -10.70
C ILE A 158 -2.33 -17.10 -10.03
N PHE A 159 -3.28 -16.23 -9.68
CA PHE A 159 -4.47 -16.54 -8.89
C PHE A 159 -5.23 -17.78 -9.39
N HIS A 160 -5.64 -17.81 -10.66
CA HIS A 160 -6.45 -18.92 -11.18
C HIS A 160 -5.71 -20.27 -11.15
N ALA A 161 -4.43 -20.28 -11.50
CA ALA A 161 -3.63 -21.50 -11.48
C ALA A 161 -3.37 -21.98 -10.05
N MET A 162 -3.10 -21.06 -9.11
CA MET A 162 -2.94 -21.37 -7.69
C MET A 162 -4.23 -21.93 -7.07
N ASP A 163 -5.37 -21.28 -7.30
CA ASP A 163 -6.66 -21.75 -6.78
C ASP A 163 -6.96 -23.17 -7.25
N GLN A 164 -6.75 -23.48 -8.54
CA GLN A 164 -6.93 -24.82 -9.07
C GLN A 164 -6.01 -25.86 -8.43
N LEU A 165 -4.72 -25.56 -8.26
CA LEU A 165 -3.76 -26.49 -7.66
C LEU A 165 -4.09 -26.77 -6.19
N VAL A 166 -4.43 -25.74 -5.43
CA VAL A 166 -4.78 -25.87 -4.01
C VAL A 166 -6.09 -26.64 -3.83
N ARG A 167 -7.12 -26.38 -4.64
CA ARG A 167 -8.36 -27.15 -4.61
C ARG A 167 -8.14 -28.63 -4.90
N LYS A 168 -7.31 -28.96 -5.91
CA LYS A 168 -6.94 -30.35 -6.21
C LYS A 168 -6.21 -31.02 -5.04
N TYR A 169 -5.31 -30.29 -4.38
CA TYR A 169 -4.61 -30.78 -3.20
C TYR A 169 -5.58 -31.07 -2.03
N HIS A 170 -6.51 -30.16 -1.76
CA HIS A 170 -7.52 -30.33 -0.71
C HIS A 170 -8.45 -31.50 -1.02
N ALA A 171 -8.93 -31.61 -2.26
CA ALA A 171 -9.76 -32.72 -2.71
C ALA A 171 -9.02 -34.06 -2.58
N ALA A 172 -7.77 -34.13 -2.99
CA ALA A 172 -6.95 -35.34 -2.85
C ALA A 172 -6.71 -35.70 -1.38
N TYR A 173 -6.48 -34.71 -0.52
CA TYR A 173 -6.33 -34.91 0.92
C TYR A 173 -7.62 -35.48 1.53
N ASN A 174 -8.78 -34.88 1.24
CA ASN A 174 -10.07 -35.33 1.75
C ASN A 174 -10.45 -36.73 1.24
N TYR A 175 -10.15 -37.04 -0.03
CA TYR A 175 -10.35 -38.37 -0.59
C TYR A 175 -9.51 -39.43 0.13
N ASN A 176 -8.20 -39.18 0.27
CA ASN A 176 -7.29 -40.12 0.94
C ASN A 176 -7.65 -40.32 2.41
N ARG A 177 -8.04 -39.25 3.09
CA ARG A 177 -8.47 -39.33 4.48
C ARG A 177 -9.77 -40.12 4.62
N SER A 178 -10.78 -39.83 3.80
CA SER A 178 -12.06 -40.55 3.85
C SER A 178 -11.89 -42.05 3.60
N ALA A 179 -10.91 -42.45 2.76
CA ALA A 179 -10.58 -43.85 2.53
C ALA A 179 -9.93 -44.55 3.75
N GLN A 180 -9.38 -43.78 4.70
CA GLN A 180 -8.76 -44.28 5.93
C GLN A 180 -9.74 -44.29 7.12
N GLU A 181 -10.86 -43.57 7.04
CA GLU A 181 -11.85 -43.50 8.11
C GLU A 181 -12.64 -44.82 8.21
N GLN A 182 -12.81 -45.33 9.43
CA GLN A 182 -13.58 -46.55 9.69
C GLN A 182 -15.08 -46.38 9.34
N PHE A 183 -15.59 -45.15 9.49
CA PHE A 183 -16.97 -44.79 9.19
C PHE A 183 -17.01 -43.79 8.02
N PRO A 184 -17.58 -44.17 6.86
CA PRO A 184 -17.59 -43.29 5.68
C PRO A 184 -18.26 -41.93 5.91
N GLY A 185 -19.23 -41.85 6.85
CA GLY A 185 -19.89 -40.60 7.22
C GLY A 185 -18.97 -39.59 7.89
N GLU A 186 -17.92 -40.04 8.59
CA GLU A 186 -17.00 -39.16 9.30
C GLU A 186 -16.08 -38.40 8.34
N GLY A 187 -15.54 -39.10 7.33
CA GLY A 187 -14.77 -38.47 6.25
C GLY A 187 -15.60 -37.39 5.53
N ARG A 188 -16.87 -37.72 5.22
CA ARG A 188 -17.80 -36.76 4.59
C ARG A 188 -18.12 -35.56 5.48
N ARG A 189 -18.29 -35.77 6.79
CA ARG A 189 -18.52 -34.70 7.76
C ARG A 189 -17.36 -33.70 7.78
N LEU A 190 -16.12 -34.21 7.88
CA LEU A 190 -14.91 -33.38 7.88
C LEU A 190 -14.74 -32.61 6.56
N GLU A 191 -15.09 -33.24 5.42
CA GLU A 191 -15.07 -32.59 4.10
C GLU A 191 -16.06 -31.42 4.02
N LEU A 192 -17.30 -31.60 4.51
CA LEU A 192 -18.32 -30.54 4.57
C LEU A 192 -17.88 -29.36 5.44
N MET A 193 -17.11 -29.60 6.51
CA MET A 193 -16.58 -28.56 7.39
C MET A 193 -15.26 -27.94 6.89
N SER A 194 -14.77 -28.34 5.71
CA SER A 194 -13.54 -27.79 5.12
C SER A 194 -13.90 -26.78 4.03
N TRP A 195 -13.90 -25.51 4.40
CA TRP A 195 -14.35 -24.39 3.58
C TRP A 195 -13.18 -23.76 2.85
N HIS A 196 -13.42 -23.28 1.63
CA HIS A 196 -12.39 -22.71 0.77
C HIS A 196 -12.81 -21.33 0.28
N LEU A 197 -11.95 -20.34 0.48
CA LEU A 197 -12.09 -18.98 0.01
C LEU A 197 -10.78 -18.57 -0.67
N ALA A 198 -10.80 -18.35 -1.99
CA ALA A 198 -9.65 -17.82 -2.70
C ALA A 198 -10.01 -16.52 -3.40
N VAL A 199 -9.08 -15.56 -3.35
CA VAL A 199 -9.25 -14.22 -3.93
C VAL A 199 -7.99 -13.76 -4.65
N SER A 200 -8.21 -12.96 -5.69
CA SER A 200 -7.17 -12.11 -6.26
C SER A 200 -7.06 -10.84 -5.41
N CYS A 201 -5.85 -10.35 -5.22
CA CYS A 201 -5.59 -9.16 -4.41
C CYS A 201 -6.39 -7.94 -4.90
N VAL A 202 -7.27 -7.42 -4.04
CA VAL A 202 -8.13 -6.26 -4.33
C VAL A 202 -7.37 -4.96 -4.52
N ASN A 203 -6.20 -4.82 -3.90
CA ASN A 203 -5.34 -3.64 -4.09
C ASN A 203 -4.75 -3.61 -5.51
N HIS A 204 -4.39 -4.77 -6.06
CA HIS A 204 -3.93 -4.88 -7.44
C HIS A 204 -5.06 -4.57 -8.43
N ILE A 205 -6.30 -4.96 -8.13
CA ILE A 205 -7.48 -4.60 -8.92
C ILE A 205 -7.66 -3.07 -8.95
N CYS A 206 -7.62 -2.41 -7.79
CA CYS A 206 -7.86 -0.96 -7.71
C CYS A 206 -6.69 -0.15 -8.31
N HIS A 207 -5.45 -0.58 -8.08
CA HIS A 207 -4.28 0.00 -8.76
C HIS A 207 -4.35 -0.21 -10.28
N GLY A 208 -4.80 -1.39 -10.71
CA GLY A 208 -5.01 -1.74 -12.12
C GLY A 208 -6.08 -0.87 -12.79
N ALA A 209 -7.12 -0.46 -12.07
CA ALA A 209 -8.18 0.40 -12.59
C ALA A 209 -7.65 1.74 -13.11
N MET A 210 -6.76 2.38 -12.35
CA MET A 210 -6.09 3.60 -12.80
C MET A 210 -5.27 3.35 -14.06
N ARG A 211 -4.55 2.21 -14.12
CA ARG A 211 -3.76 1.88 -15.32
C ARG A 211 -4.63 1.67 -16.55
N TRP A 212 -5.77 1.01 -16.39
CA TRP A 212 -6.74 0.79 -17.47
C TRP A 212 -7.37 2.10 -17.95
N SER A 213 -7.67 3.04 -17.05
CA SER A 213 -8.20 4.36 -17.43
C SER A 213 -7.24 5.18 -18.28
N LEU A 214 -5.93 4.93 -18.16
CA LEU A 214 -4.86 5.63 -18.87
C LEU A 214 -4.13 4.76 -19.89
N LEU A 215 -4.75 3.66 -20.35
CA LEU A 215 -4.06 2.63 -21.13
C LEU A 215 -3.32 3.17 -22.36
N HIS A 216 -3.89 4.15 -23.06
CA HIS A 216 -3.27 4.81 -24.22
C HIS A 216 -1.97 5.56 -23.88
N PHE A 217 -1.84 6.07 -22.66
CA PHE A 217 -0.63 6.74 -22.18
C PHE A 217 0.36 5.75 -21.59
N ILE A 218 -0.13 4.75 -20.84
CA ILE A 218 0.74 3.79 -20.14
C ILE A 218 1.40 2.80 -21.11
N ASN A 219 0.73 2.43 -22.20
CA ASN A 219 1.33 1.60 -23.24
C ASN A 219 2.40 2.35 -24.05
N ASP A 220 2.41 3.67 -23.98
CA ASP A 220 3.44 4.52 -24.55
C ASP A 220 4.60 4.68 -23.56
N LYS A 221 5.60 3.78 -23.69
CA LYS A 221 6.76 3.74 -22.79
C LYS A 221 7.53 5.07 -22.74
N ASP A 222 7.54 5.82 -23.84
CA ASP A 222 8.22 7.13 -23.88
C ASP A 222 7.43 8.19 -23.14
N CYS A 223 6.09 8.16 -23.18
CA CYS A 223 5.23 9.03 -22.37
C CYS A 223 5.49 8.83 -20.87
N VAL A 224 5.40 7.57 -20.39
CA VAL A 224 5.62 7.24 -18.98
C VAL A 224 7.05 7.57 -18.54
N ARG A 225 8.04 7.21 -19.37
CA ARG A 225 9.45 7.53 -19.11
C ARG A 225 9.70 9.03 -19.06
N SER A 226 9.06 9.81 -19.93
CA SER A 226 9.19 11.27 -19.94
C SER A 226 8.62 11.87 -18.66
N CYS A 227 7.44 11.44 -18.22
CA CYS A 227 6.85 11.87 -16.95
C CYS A 227 7.77 11.54 -15.76
N PHE A 228 8.30 10.31 -15.71
CA PHE A 228 9.27 9.90 -14.69
C PHE A 228 10.51 10.81 -14.67
N ILE A 229 11.13 11.05 -15.83
CA ILE A 229 12.34 11.89 -15.92
C ILE A 229 12.03 13.33 -15.49
N SER A 230 10.88 13.88 -15.88
CA SER A 230 10.50 15.25 -15.52
C SER A 230 10.22 15.42 -14.04
N ILE A 231 9.68 14.41 -13.35
CA ILE A 231 9.52 14.47 -11.89
C ILE A 231 10.87 14.25 -11.20
N GLU A 232 11.69 13.31 -11.66
CA GLU A 232 13.03 13.11 -11.09
C GLU A 232 13.95 14.32 -11.30
N SER A 233 13.83 15.07 -12.40
CA SER A 233 14.58 16.32 -12.58
C SER A 233 14.21 17.33 -11.50
N LEU A 234 12.93 17.51 -11.20
CA LEU A 234 12.47 18.44 -10.16
C LEU A 234 12.94 18.01 -8.77
N ARG A 235 12.89 16.70 -8.47
CA ARG A 235 13.35 16.15 -7.19
C ARG A 235 14.85 16.33 -6.98
N ASN A 236 15.66 16.04 -8.00
CA ASN A 236 17.11 16.14 -7.90
C ASN A 236 17.62 17.58 -8.04
N SER A 237 16.82 18.49 -8.60
CA SER A 237 17.10 19.93 -8.68
C SER A 237 16.30 20.77 -7.65
N PHE A 238 15.74 20.15 -6.60
CA PHE A 238 14.90 20.86 -5.63
C PHE A 238 15.59 22.08 -5.00
N GLY A 239 16.88 21.93 -4.64
CA GLY A 239 17.67 23.05 -4.13
C GLY A 239 17.81 24.21 -5.13
N GLN A 240 17.90 23.93 -6.43
CA GLN A 240 17.93 24.97 -7.47
C GLN A 240 16.58 25.69 -7.58
N LEU A 241 15.46 24.97 -7.47
CA LEU A 241 14.13 25.58 -7.48
C LEU A 241 13.96 26.57 -6.32
N VAL A 242 14.28 26.13 -5.10
CA VAL A 242 14.17 26.97 -3.90
C VAL A 242 15.10 28.17 -3.96
N SER A 243 16.37 27.97 -4.37
CA SER A 243 17.34 29.07 -4.41
C SER A 243 16.95 30.18 -5.39
N HIS A 244 16.32 29.86 -6.52
CA HIS A 244 15.89 30.89 -7.49
C HIS A 244 14.58 31.53 -7.09
N LEU A 245 13.65 30.76 -6.53
CA LEU A 245 12.41 31.30 -5.97
C LEU A 245 12.71 32.39 -4.94
N GLU A 246 13.59 32.09 -3.98
CA GLU A 246 14.02 33.02 -2.92
C GLU A 246 15.04 34.07 -3.42
N GLY A 247 15.77 33.76 -4.49
CA GLY A 247 16.85 34.57 -5.05
C GLY A 247 16.41 35.77 -5.90
N GLY A 248 15.14 36.18 -5.85
CA GLY A 248 14.63 37.35 -6.56
C GLY A 248 13.58 37.04 -7.63
N TRP A 249 13.45 35.78 -8.07
CA TRP A 249 12.51 35.41 -9.14
C TRP A 249 11.06 35.71 -8.73
N LEU A 250 10.68 35.32 -7.51
CA LEU A 250 9.33 35.52 -7.01
C LEU A 250 8.97 37.01 -6.95
N GLN A 251 9.86 37.84 -6.39
CA GLN A 251 9.66 39.30 -6.31
C GLN A 251 9.52 39.93 -7.70
N GLY A 252 10.29 39.45 -8.69
CA GLY A 252 10.24 39.95 -10.06
C GLY A 252 9.04 39.47 -10.89
N LYS A 253 8.23 38.55 -10.37
CA LYS A 253 7.10 37.95 -11.08
C LYS A 253 5.73 38.25 -10.47
N ILE A 254 5.65 38.90 -9.32
CA ILE A 254 4.37 39.23 -8.69
C ILE A 254 3.69 40.38 -9.43
N GLU A 255 2.40 40.21 -9.69
CA GLU A 255 1.51 41.27 -10.15
C GLU A 255 0.23 41.28 -9.30
N PHE A 256 -0.20 42.46 -8.89
CA PHE A 256 -1.40 42.60 -8.07
C PHE A 256 -2.63 42.76 -8.95
N GLU A 257 -3.50 41.76 -8.94
CA GLU A 257 -4.70 41.72 -9.78
C GLU A 257 -5.84 41.02 -9.04
N GLN A 258 -6.92 41.78 -8.82
CA GLN A 258 -8.13 41.26 -8.21
C GLN A 258 -8.76 40.18 -9.11
N TRP A 259 -9.13 39.06 -8.51
CA TRP A 259 -9.86 38.00 -9.18
C TRP A 259 -11.29 37.93 -8.66
N ASP A 260 -12.25 38.20 -9.54
CA ASP A 260 -13.68 38.05 -9.27
C ASP A 260 -14.28 36.89 -10.10
N GLY A 261 -13.42 36.02 -10.63
CA GLY A 261 -13.78 34.93 -11.53
C GLY A 261 -14.12 33.62 -10.80
N LEU A 262 -13.46 32.54 -11.20
CA LEU A 262 -13.64 31.18 -10.67
C LEU A 262 -13.41 31.09 -9.14
N ASP A 263 -14.03 30.09 -8.51
CA ASP A 263 -13.69 29.66 -7.15
C ASP A 263 -12.26 29.07 -7.10
N ILE A 264 -11.30 29.89 -6.67
CA ILE A 264 -9.89 29.47 -6.53
C ILE A 264 -9.75 28.35 -5.50
N GLY A 265 -10.64 28.27 -4.50
CA GLY A 265 -10.65 27.19 -3.51
C GLY A 265 -10.89 25.83 -4.16
N GLU A 266 -11.88 25.75 -5.05
CA GLU A 266 -12.18 24.54 -5.83
C GLU A 266 -10.96 24.07 -6.64
N LEU A 267 -10.25 24.99 -7.31
CA LEU A 267 -9.03 24.67 -8.06
C LEU A 267 -7.98 23.98 -7.19
N TRP A 268 -7.69 24.53 -6.00
CA TRP A 268 -6.69 23.95 -5.11
C TRP A 268 -7.13 22.62 -4.49
N SER A 269 -8.42 22.47 -4.19
CA SER A 269 -9.00 21.19 -3.75
C SER A 269 -8.88 20.10 -4.84
N VAL A 270 -9.19 20.41 -6.10
CA VAL A 270 -8.99 19.49 -7.24
C VAL A 270 -7.51 19.13 -7.45
N LEU A 271 -6.60 20.02 -7.08
CA LEU A 271 -5.16 19.75 -7.11
C LEU A 271 -4.67 18.98 -5.87
N GLY A 272 -5.56 18.60 -4.95
CA GLY A 272 -5.24 17.82 -3.76
C GLY A 272 -4.39 18.58 -2.75
N VAL A 273 -4.51 19.91 -2.72
CA VAL A 273 -3.88 20.75 -1.69
C VAL A 273 -4.67 20.62 -0.38
N GLU A 274 -3.95 20.52 0.75
CA GLU A 274 -4.58 20.40 2.07
C GLU A 274 -5.45 21.64 2.40
N PRO A 275 -6.59 21.49 3.11
CA PRO A 275 -7.56 22.57 3.30
C PRO A 275 -6.98 23.89 3.81
N ASP A 276 -6.13 23.85 4.84
CA ASP A 276 -5.50 25.05 5.43
C ASP A 276 -4.63 25.81 4.39
N TRP A 277 -3.93 25.07 3.53
CA TRP A 277 -3.09 25.65 2.47
C TRP A 277 -3.92 26.13 1.29
N ALA A 278 -5.00 25.41 0.94
CA ALA A 278 -5.94 25.82 -0.08
C ALA A 278 -6.66 27.13 0.30
N GLU A 279 -7.07 27.26 1.56
CA GLU A 279 -7.64 28.51 2.11
C GLU A 279 -6.63 29.65 1.99
N ARG A 280 -5.37 29.43 2.39
CA ARG A 280 -4.33 30.46 2.29
C ARG A 280 -4.04 30.90 0.85
N LEU A 281 -3.99 29.96 -0.10
CA LEU A 281 -3.80 30.26 -1.52
C LEU A 281 -5.01 31.00 -2.12
N THR A 282 -6.21 30.65 -1.68
CA THR A 282 -7.47 31.29 -2.10
C THR A 282 -7.58 32.71 -1.57
N ASP A 283 -7.25 32.91 -0.29
CA ASP A 283 -7.15 34.20 0.37
C ASP A 283 -6.19 35.13 -0.40
N MET A 284 -5.02 34.64 -0.78
CA MET A 284 -4.06 35.39 -1.61
C MET A 284 -4.44 35.49 -3.10
N GLN A 285 -5.48 34.78 -3.56
CA GLN A 285 -5.91 34.66 -4.97
C GLN A 285 -4.77 34.26 -5.93
N VAL A 286 -3.88 33.37 -5.47
CA VAL A 286 -2.66 33.00 -6.20
C VAL A 286 -3.01 32.28 -7.50
N ARG A 287 -2.48 32.77 -8.63
CA ARG A 287 -2.63 32.14 -9.94
C ARG A 287 -1.52 32.60 -10.90
N TRP A 288 -1.09 31.76 -11.83
CA TRP A 288 -0.18 32.18 -12.89
C TRP A 288 -0.95 32.64 -14.14
N GLY A 289 -0.60 33.79 -14.69
CA GLY A 289 -1.24 34.32 -15.91
C GLY A 289 -0.46 35.47 -16.53
N GLY A 290 -0.41 35.56 -17.85
CA GLY A 290 0.34 36.61 -18.54
C GLY A 290 1.85 36.61 -18.27
N GLY A 291 2.41 35.47 -17.85
CA GLY A 291 3.83 35.36 -17.49
C GLY A 291 4.18 35.91 -16.10
N LEU A 292 3.17 36.23 -15.28
CA LEU A 292 3.30 36.77 -13.93
C LEU A 292 2.46 35.95 -12.94
N LEU A 293 2.88 35.95 -11.68
CA LEU A 293 2.14 35.40 -10.55
C LEU A 293 1.17 36.46 -10.03
N LYS A 294 -0.11 36.27 -10.27
CA LYS A 294 -1.16 37.18 -9.81
C LYS A 294 -1.46 36.93 -8.34
N VAL A 295 -1.58 38.02 -7.58
CA VAL A 295 -1.93 38.04 -6.15
C VAL A 295 -3.00 39.10 -5.91
N ALA A 296 -3.88 38.89 -4.93
CA ALA A 296 -4.89 39.86 -4.56
C ALA A 296 -4.24 41.22 -4.16
N PRO A 297 -4.78 42.37 -4.62
CA PRO A 297 -4.19 43.69 -4.34
C PRO A 297 -4.05 44.03 -2.86
N ARG A 298 -4.85 43.42 -1.98
CA ARG A 298 -4.75 43.63 -0.53
C ARG A 298 -3.41 43.24 0.08
N TYR A 299 -2.62 42.38 -0.57
CA TYR A 299 -1.29 41.98 -0.10
C TYR A 299 -0.16 42.88 -0.61
N GLN A 300 -0.46 43.92 -1.40
CA GLN A 300 0.58 44.78 -1.99
C GLN A 300 1.49 45.44 -0.93
N SER A 301 0.94 45.71 0.25
CA SER A 301 1.68 46.30 1.37
C SER A 301 2.00 45.30 2.48
N ASP A 302 1.78 44.00 2.27
CA ASP A 302 2.06 42.97 3.27
C ASP A 302 3.55 42.60 3.24
N PRO A 303 4.33 42.91 4.31
CA PRO A 303 5.75 42.57 4.35
C PRO A 303 6.01 41.07 4.39
N ALA A 304 5.03 40.26 4.82
CA ALA A 304 5.13 38.81 4.91
C ALA A 304 4.66 38.07 3.65
N LEU A 305 4.26 38.79 2.58
CA LEU A 305 3.73 38.19 1.36
C LEU A 305 4.74 37.21 0.72
N ILE A 306 6.00 37.64 0.57
CA ILE A 306 7.03 36.82 -0.08
C ILE A 306 7.26 35.52 0.71
N GLU A 307 7.39 35.62 2.04
CA GLU A 307 7.57 34.46 2.90
C GLU A 307 6.35 33.53 2.84
N SER A 308 5.14 34.09 2.85
CA SER A 308 3.88 33.34 2.73
C SER A 308 3.78 32.59 1.40
N LEU A 309 4.11 33.25 0.28
CA LEU A 309 4.12 32.65 -1.04
C LEU A 309 5.19 31.56 -1.15
N SER A 310 6.41 31.82 -0.67
CA SER A 310 7.48 30.82 -0.62
C SER A 310 7.05 29.58 0.17
N ALA A 311 6.41 29.74 1.33
CA ALA A 311 5.89 28.62 2.11
C ALA A 311 4.82 27.82 1.33
N CYS A 312 3.92 28.49 0.62
CA CYS A 312 2.91 27.83 -0.21
C CYS A 312 3.53 27.05 -1.38
N PHE A 313 4.54 27.62 -2.04
CA PHE A 313 5.29 26.96 -3.11
C PHE A 313 5.99 25.71 -2.58
N LEU A 314 6.66 25.79 -1.43
CA LEU A 314 7.32 24.64 -0.80
C LEU A 314 6.33 23.54 -0.40
N HIS A 315 5.13 23.91 0.06
CA HIS A 315 4.07 22.95 0.33
C HIS A 315 3.62 22.23 -0.94
N ILE A 316 3.36 22.98 -2.02
CA ILE A 316 2.93 22.42 -3.31
C ILE A 316 4.02 21.55 -3.94
N TRP A 317 5.29 21.95 -3.85
CA TRP A 317 6.46 21.25 -4.41
C TRP A 317 6.85 19.97 -3.65
N ALA A 318 5.87 19.27 -3.08
CA ALA A 318 6.03 17.96 -2.45
C ALA A 318 6.28 16.85 -3.51
N PHE A 319 7.26 17.03 -4.39
CA PHE A 319 7.59 16.11 -5.49
C PHE A 319 8.00 14.73 -4.95
N ARG A 320 7.17 13.73 -5.23
CA ARG A 320 7.41 12.33 -4.84
C ARG A 320 7.94 11.53 -6.00
N LYS A 321 8.65 10.44 -5.69
CA LYS A 321 9.12 9.50 -6.70
C LYS A 321 7.92 8.98 -7.50
N PHE A 322 7.92 9.24 -8.80
CA PHE A 322 6.91 8.74 -9.72
C PHE A 322 7.07 7.23 -9.94
N SER A 323 5.96 6.51 -9.95
CA SER A 323 5.90 5.10 -10.31
C SER A 323 4.49 4.76 -10.76
N ASP A 324 4.39 4.03 -11.86
CA ASP A 324 3.14 3.45 -12.38
C ASP A 324 2.85 2.06 -11.78
N SER A 325 3.77 1.54 -10.96
CA SER A 325 3.69 0.23 -10.29
C SER A 325 3.50 0.32 -8.78
N ARG A 326 3.58 1.51 -8.17
CA ARG A 326 3.32 1.70 -6.74
C ARG A 326 1.91 2.24 -6.51
N TRP A 327 1.29 1.74 -5.45
CA TRP A 327 -0.03 2.16 -5.02
C TRP A 327 -0.10 3.66 -4.71
N ILE A 328 -1.18 4.31 -5.17
CA ILE A 328 -1.55 5.71 -4.86
C ILE A 328 -0.45 6.74 -5.24
N SER A 329 0.55 6.38 -6.06
CA SER A 329 1.60 7.35 -6.46
C SER A 329 1.25 8.14 -7.71
N LEU A 330 0.57 7.53 -8.68
CA LEU A 330 0.34 8.14 -10.00
C LEU A 330 -0.49 9.43 -9.90
N GLY A 331 -1.70 9.33 -9.35
CA GLY A 331 -2.61 10.46 -9.19
C GLY A 331 -1.99 11.61 -8.42
N ARG A 332 -1.47 11.31 -7.22
CA ARG A 332 -0.83 12.29 -6.34
C ARG A 332 0.38 12.99 -6.98
N SER A 333 1.28 12.24 -7.64
CA SER A 333 2.43 12.84 -8.33
C SER A 333 1.99 13.75 -9.47
N CYS A 334 0.95 13.36 -10.22
CA CYS A 334 0.41 14.16 -11.31
C CYS A 334 -0.29 15.43 -10.79
N ARG A 335 -1.05 15.36 -9.69
CA ARG A 335 -1.66 16.54 -9.03
C ARG A 335 -0.62 17.54 -8.55
N VAL A 336 0.44 17.09 -7.88
CA VAL A 336 1.56 17.95 -7.44
C VAL A 336 2.22 18.65 -8.63
N LEU A 337 2.48 17.91 -9.72
CA LEU A 337 3.09 18.48 -10.93
C LEU A 337 2.15 19.48 -11.60
N LEU A 338 0.86 19.17 -11.68
CA LEU A 338 -0.16 20.05 -12.24
C LEU A 338 -0.32 21.33 -11.42
N ALA A 339 -0.36 21.23 -10.09
CA ALA A 339 -0.40 22.38 -9.20
C ALA A 339 0.83 23.27 -9.35
N SER A 340 2.00 22.66 -9.51
CA SER A 340 3.24 23.40 -9.76
C SER A 340 3.19 24.13 -11.12
N MET A 341 2.62 23.51 -12.17
CA MET A 341 2.41 24.18 -13.46
C MET A 341 1.45 25.37 -13.35
N VAL A 342 0.37 25.24 -12.56
CA VAL A 342 -0.57 26.35 -12.25
C VAL A 342 0.12 27.52 -11.53
N LEU A 343 1.21 27.26 -10.80
CA LEU A 343 2.06 28.29 -10.17
C LEU A 343 3.17 28.84 -11.07
N GLY A 344 3.25 28.43 -12.34
CA GLY A 344 4.28 28.93 -13.26
C GLY A 344 5.62 28.19 -13.17
N LEU A 345 5.63 26.92 -12.74
CA LEU A 345 6.85 26.10 -12.69
C LEU A 345 7.66 26.15 -13.99
N GLU A 346 7.01 26.17 -15.15
CA GLU A 346 7.72 26.21 -16.43
C GLU A 346 8.55 27.48 -16.63
N ALA A 347 8.00 28.63 -16.20
CA ALA A 347 8.70 29.90 -16.28
C ALA A 347 9.89 29.95 -15.32
N LEU A 348 9.75 29.36 -14.13
CA LEU A 348 10.86 29.24 -13.19
C LEU A 348 11.94 28.30 -13.72
N VAL A 349 11.57 27.14 -14.28
CA VAL A 349 12.55 26.21 -14.87
C VAL A 349 13.27 26.86 -16.07
N ALA A 350 12.55 27.59 -16.91
CA ALA A 350 13.15 28.32 -18.02
C ALA A 350 14.17 29.37 -17.54
N ASP A 351 13.85 30.10 -16.47
CA ASP A 351 14.76 31.07 -15.84
C ASP A 351 16.02 30.41 -15.27
N ILE A 352 15.87 29.27 -14.59
CA ILE A 352 17.00 28.48 -14.07
C ILE A 352 17.91 27.99 -15.20
N LEU A 353 17.33 27.47 -16.30
CA LEU A 353 18.09 26.97 -17.44
C LEU A 353 18.80 28.09 -18.21
N ALA A 354 18.27 29.30 -18.17
CA ALA A 354 18.89 30.49 -18.76
C ALA A 354 19.95 31.13 -17.86
N SER A 355 19.94 30.84 -16.56
CA SER A 355 20.81 31.45 -15.56
C SER A 355 22.25 30.92 -15.62
N PRO A 356 23.27 31.77 -15.86
CA PRO A 356 24.67 31.35 -15.86
C PRO A 356 25.09 30.73 -14.52
N GLY A 357 25.91 29.68 -14.58
CA GLY A 357 26.43 29.00 -13.39
C GLY A 357 25.51 27.92 -12.80
N GLN A 358 24.30 27.76 -13.32
CA GLN A 358 23.41 26.66 -12.93
C GLN A 358 23.73 25.36 -13.65
N SER A 359 23.60 24.24 -12.94
CA SER A 359 23.77 22.91 -13.54
C SER A 359 22.49 22.51 -14.28
N ASN A 360 22.65 22.18 -15.56
CA ASN A 360 21.57 21.67 -16.40
C ASN A 360 21.43 20.13 -16.33
N TYR A 361 22.30 19.45 -15.58
CA TYR A 361 22.41 17.98 -15.59
C TYR A 361 21.08 17.29 -15.26
N TYR A 362 20.42 17.71 -14.18
CA TYR A 362 19.09 17.21 -13.83
C TYR A 362 17.99 18.08 -14.43
N MET A 363 18.09 19.41 -14.31
CA MET A 363 17.00 20.33 -14.66
C MET A 363 16.51 20.22 -16.12
N SER A 364 17.42 19.94 -17.07
CA SER A 364 17.04 19.74 -18.48
C SER A 364 16.07 18.57 -18.70
N GLY A 365 16.00 17.62 -17.76
CA GLY A 365 15.01 16.53 -17.79
C GLY A 365 13.55 17.02 -17.76
N PHE A 366 13.29 18.20 -17.20
CA PHE A 366 11.94 18.77 -17.15
C PHE A 366 11.40 19.07 -18.55
N GLN A 367 12.26 19.41 -19.52
CA GLN A 367 11.86 19.71 -20.91
C GLN A 367 11.22 18.51 -21.64
N ARG A 368 11.28 17.30 -21.06
CA ARG A 368 10.55 16.12 -21.54
C ARG A 368 9.05 16.17 -21.23
N LEU A 369 8.61 17.04 -20.30
CA LEU A 369 7.21 17.27 -19.98
C LEU A 369 6.57 18.14 -21.06
N ARG A 370 6.12 17.51 -22.15
CA ARG A 370 5.51 18.21 -23.29
C ARG A 370 4.45 17.36 -23.96
N GLY A 371 3.54 18.02 -24.68
CA GLY A 371 2.50 17.36 -25.49
C GLY A 371 1.75 16.27 -24.72
N LYS A 372 1.84 15.03 -25.21
CA LYS A 372 1.14 13.87 -24.65
C LYS A 372 1.46 13.61 -23.17
N THR A 373 2.68 13.90 -22.70
CA THR A 373 3.06 13.73 -21.29
C THR A 373 2.32 14.72 -20.39
N LYS A 374 2.17 15.98 -20.83
CA LYS A 374 1.41 17.01 -20.12
C LYS A 374 -0.08 16.64 -20.07
N GLN A 375 -0.64 16.16 -21.18
CA GLN A 375 -2.01 15.64 -21.23
C GLN A 375 -2.22 14.49 -20.23
N MET A 376 -1.31 13.50 -20.20
CA MET A 376 -1.37 12.40 -19.23
C MET A 376 -1.37 12.91 -17.80
N VAL A 377 -0.52 13.89 -17.47
CA VAL A 377 -0.43 14.48 -16.11
C VAL A 377 -1.75 15.15 -15.73
N ALA A 378 -2.36 15.92 -16.63
CA ALA A 378 -3.63 16.58 -16.37
C ALA A 378 -4.77 15.58 -16.13
N ILE A 379 -4.94 14.59 -17.03
CA ILE A 379 -5.99 13.57 -16.92
C ILE A 379 -5.75 12.69 -15.69
N ALA A 380 -4.52 12.21 -15.47
CA ALA A 380 -4.21 11.36 -14.33
C ALA A 380 -4.41 12.09 -12.99
N GLY A 381 -4.02 13.36 -12.92
CA GLY A 381 -4.18 14.19 -11.72
C GLY A 381 -5.65 14.38 -11.34
N THR A 382 -6.52 14.58 -12.34
CA THR A 382 -7.93 14.95 -12.15
C THR A 382 -8.91 13.77 -12.14
N SER A 383 -8.52 12.59 -12.63
CA SER A 383 -9.40 11.40 -12.69
C SER A 383 -9.09 10.31 -11.65
N SER A 384 -7.94 10.40 -10.98
CA SER A 384 -7.44 9.34 -10.08
C SER A 384 -8.19 9.22 -8.75
N PHE A 385 -9.02 10.20 -8.38
CA PHE A 385 -9.73 10.24 -7.10
C PHE A 385 -10.46 8.94 -6.78
N VAL A 386 -11.24 8.40 -7.73
CA VAL A 386 -11.98 7.15 -7.56
C VAL A 386 -11.07 6.00 -7.14
N SER A 387 -9.98 5.77 -7.88
CA SER A 387 -9.04 4.68 -7.58
C SER A 387 -8.19 4.95 -6.34
N ASP A 388 -7.78 6.21 -6.12
CA ASP A 388 -6.95 6.59 -4.97
C ASP A 388 -7.74 6.40 -3.66
N THR A 389 -9.00 6.85 -3.61
CA THR A 389 -9.87 6.75 -2.43
C THR A 389 -10.22 5.30 -2.10
N VAL A 390 -10.70 4.52 -3.07
CA VAL A 390 -11.02 3.10 -2.86
C VAL A 390 -9.78 2.31 -2.42
N LEU A 391 -8.62 2.55 -3.07
CA LEU A 391 -7.39 1.88 -2.71
C LEU A 391 -6.91 2.29 -1.31
N ALA A 392 -7.05 3.56 -0.92
CA ALA A 392 -6.74 4.00 0.43
C ALA A 392 -7.60 3.27 1.47
N SER A 393 -8.92 3.19 1.26
CA SER A 393 -9.84 2.47 2.14
C SER A 393 -9.48 0.98 2.26
N LEU A 394 -9.11 0.33 1.15
CA LEU A 394 -8.70 -1.08 1.16
C LEU A 394 -7.32 -1.33 1.80
N LEU A 395 -6.42 -0.34 1.81
CA LEU A 395 -5.17 -0.43 2.54
C LEU A 395 -5.35 -0.33 4.05
N GLU A 396 -6.42 0.33 4.50
CA GLU A 396 -6.81 0.39 5.91
C GLU A 396 -7.55 -0.87 6.33
N ASP A 397 -8.50 -1.34 5.53
CA ASP A 397 -9.29 -2.54 5.78
C ASP A 397 -9.64 -3.27 4.48
N ASP A 398 -9.05 -4.46 4.30
CA ASP A 398 -9.20 -5.28 3.10
C ASP A 398 -10.26 -6.39 3.24
N ARG A 399 -11.09 -6.34 4.30
CA ARG A 399 -12.21 -7.28 4.49
C ARG A 399 -13.38 -6.93 3.59
N LEU A 400 -13.19 -7.17 2.28
CA LEU A 400 -14.04 -6.63 1.23
C LEU A 400 -15.56 -6.82 1.44
N PRO A 401 -16.07 -8.00 1.86
CA PRO A 401 -17.50 -8.17 2.06
C PRO A 401 -18.09 -7.18 3.07
N LEU A 402 -17.34 -6.86 4.14
CA LEU A 402 -17.78 -5.92 5.18
C LEU A 402 -17.65 -4.45 4.74
N MET A 403 -16.76 -4.18 3.78
CA MET A 403 -16.44 -2.83 3.30
C MET A 403 -17.24 -2.43 2.05
N LEU A 404 -17.85 -3.39 1.33
CA LEU A 404 -18.39 -3.18 -0.01
C LEU A 404 -19.35 -2.00 -0.12
N GLY A 405 -20.30 -1.87 0.81
CA GLY A 405 -21.28 -0.76 0.79
C GLY A 405 -20.61 0.61 0.94
N ARG A 406 -19.60 0.72 1.80
CA ARG A 406 -18.80 1.95 1.95
C ARG A 406 -18.02 2.27 0.67
N LEU A 407 -17.38 1.26 0.07
CA LEU A 407 -16.61 1.45 -1.16
C LEU A 407 -17.51 1.87 -2.34
N GLU A 408 -18.72 1.33 -2.44
CA GLU A 408 -19.70 1.74 -3.46
C GLU A 408 -20.13 3.21 -3.29
N GLN A 409 -20.32 3.66 -2.05
CA GLN A 409 -20.57 5.06 -1.74
C GLN A 409 -19.38 5.95 -2.12
N GLU A 410 -18.17 5.57 -1.71
CA GLU A 410 -16.93 6.31 -2.06
C GLU A 410 -16.76 6.43 -3.58
N ILE A 411 -16.99 5.36 -4.34
CA ILE A 411 -16.95 5.40 -5.82
C ILE A 411 -17.97 6.42 -6.37
N HIS A 412 -19.19 6.44 -5.83
CA HIS A 412 -20.23 7.36 -6.27
C HIS A 412 -19.88 8.82 -5.93
N GLU A 413 -19.41 9.08 -4.71
CA GLU A 413 -19.00 10.41 -4.25
C GLU A 413 -17.84 10.96 -5.10
N GLU A 414 -16.83 10.15 -5.40
CA GLU A 414 -15.68 10.60 -6.20
C GLU A 414 -16.05 10.81 -7.68
N LEU A 415 -16.92 9.97 -8.25
CA LEU A 415 -17.46 10.23 -9.59
C LEU A 415 -18.29 11.50 -9.62
N HIS A 416 -19.12 11.74 -8.59
CA HIS A 416 -19.91 12.95 -8.48
C HIS A 416 -19.00 14.18 -8.36
N PHE A 417 -17.95 14.12 -7.55
CA PHE A 417 -16.95 15.17 -7.42
C PHE A 417 -16.34 15.52 -8.78
N VAL A 418 -15.78 14.55 -9.50
CA VAL A 418 -15.13 14.79 -10.81
C VAL A 418 -16.09 15.37 -11.86
N ASN A 419 -17.35 14.91 -11.87
CA ASN A 419 -18.36 15.39 -12.83
C ASN A 419 -18.79 16.84 -12.59
N ASN A 420 -18.76 17.29 -11.33
CA ASN A 420 -19.25 18.60 -10.91
C ASN A 420 -18.14 19.65 -10.76
N ILE A 421 -16.89 19.33 -11.14
CA ILE A 421 -15.83 20.33 -11.23
C ILE A 421 -16.23 21.43 -12.22
N SER A 422 -16.16 22.70 -11.78
CA SER A 422 -16.55 23.87 -12.56
C SER A 422 -15.76 24.02 -13.86
N ASP A 423 -16.42 24.49 -14.93
CA ASP A 423 -15.77 24.73 -16.23
C ASP A 423 -14.58 25.70 -16.15
N GLY A 424 -14.63 26.67 -15.24
CA GLY A 424 -13.52 27.60 -14.99
C GLY A 424 -12.26 26.89 -14.49
N VAL A 425 -12.40 25.87 -13.63
CA VAL A 425 -11.26 25.06 -13.16
C VAL A 425 -10.65 24.32 -14.35
N TRP A 426 -11.48 23.68 -15.17
CA TRP A 426 -11.00 22.95 -16.35
C TRP A 426 -10.24 23.83 -17.33
N GLN A 427 -10.68 25.08 -17.53
CA GLN A 427 -9.98 26.05 -18.39
C GLN A 427 -8.59 26.40 -17.84
N VAL A 428 -8.48 26.65 -16.53
CA VAL A 428 -7.19 26.93 -15.87
C VAL A 428 -6.25 25.73 -16.00
N LEU A 429 -6.74 24.52 -15.71
CA LEU A 429 -5.93 23.31 -15.79
C LEU A 429 -5.47 23.02 -17.22
N ALA A 430 -6.36 23.14 -18.21
CA ALA A 430 -6.03 22.95 -19.62
C ALA A 430 -4.99 23.97 -20.11
N GLY A 431 -5.12 25.24 -19.68
CA GLY A 431 -4.15 26.29 -19.95
C GLY A 431 -2.78 26.00 -19.33
N ALA A 432 -2.72 25.52 -18.09
CA ALA A 432 -1.47 25.19 -17.41
C ALA A 432 -0.68 24.05 -18.09
N VAL A 433 -1.35 23.21 -18.88
CA VAL A 433 -0.73 22.09 -19.62
C VAL A 433 -0.67 22.28 -21.13
N ASP A 434 -1.05 23.45 -21.65
CA ASP A 434 -1.17 23.73 -23.09
C ASP A 434 -1.97 22.65 -23.84
N TYR A 435 -3.02 22.12 -23.22
CA TYR A 435 -3.80 21.02 -23.80
C TYR A 435 -5.05 21.57 -24.51
N PRO A 436 -5.11 21.50 -25.87
CA PRO A 436 -6.21 22.08 -26.63
C PRO A 436 -7.46 21.16 -26.70
N GLY A 437 -7.38 19.94 -26.16
CA GLY A 437 -8.47 18.97 -26.23
C GLY A 437 -9.46 19.09 -25.07
N PRO A 438 -10.50 18.23 -25.04
CA PRO A 438 -11.59 18.32 -24.07
C PRO A 438 -11.20 17.70 -22.72
N LEU A 439 -10.35 18.39 -21.94
CA LEU A 439 -9.79 17.87 -20.68
C LEU A 439 -10.85 17.32 -19.72
N ARG A 440 -11.97 18.04 -19.57
CA ARG A 440 -13.11 17.63 -18.74
C ARG A 440 -13.65 16.26 -19.16
N THR A 441 -13.94 16.11 -20.45
CA THR A 441 -14.49 14.87 -21.01
C THR A 441 -13.50 13.71 -20.84
N ASP A 442 -12.22 13.93 -21.13
CA ASP A 442 -11.18 12.91 -20.99
C ASP A 442 -11.00 12.47 -19.53
N ALA A 443 -11.02 13.40 -18.58
CA ALA A 443 -10.91 13.10 -17.15
C ALA A 443 -12.14 12.36 -16.61
N ILE A 444 -13.36 12.78 -16.97
CA ILE A 444 -14.61 12.10 -16.58
C ILE A 444 -14.65 10.69 -17.15
N ASN A 445 -14.25 10.51 -18.42
CA ASN A 445 -14.17 9.20 -19.05
C ASN A 445 -13.17 8.29 -18.33
N ALA A 446 -11.97 8.80 -18.01
CA ALA A 446 -10.97 8.04 -17.27
C ALA A 446 -11.49 7.63 -15.87
N ALA A 447 -12.11 8.55 -15.13
CA ALA A 447 -12.70 8.25 -13.81
C ALA A 447 -13.81 7.19 -13.92
N THR A 448 -14.67 7.28 -14.94
CA THR A 448 -15.76 6.31 -15.18
C THR A 448 -15.22 4.92 -15.54
N VAL A 449 -14.18 4.85 -16.38
CA VAL A 449 -13.50 3.58 -16.71
C VAL A 449 -12.89 2.96 -15.45
N SER A 450 -12.24 3.77 -14.61
CA SER A 450 -11.68 3.32 -13.33
C SER A 450 -12.77 2.74 -12.42
N ALA A 451 -13.88 3.46 -12.24
CA ALA A 451 -15.02 3.00 -11.45
C ALA A 451 -15.60 1.68 -11.96
N GLY A 452 -15.85 1.58 -13.27
CA GLY A 452 -16.39 0.36 -13.88
C GLY A 452 -15.45 -0.84 -13.71
N PHE A 453 -14.14 -0.62 -13.84
CA PHE A 453 -13.13 -1.66 -13.62
C PHE A 453 -13.12 -2.14 -12.17
N ILE A 454 -13.15 -1.21 -11.20
CA ILE A 454 -13.23 -1.52 -9.77
C ILE A 454 -14.51 -2.31 -9.49
N GLN A 455 -15.68 -1.79 -9.87
CA GLN A 455 -16.96 -2.45 -9.61
C GLN A 455 -17.02 -3.87 -10.17
N LYS A 456 -16.42 -4.11 -11.35
CA LYS A 456 -16.30 -5.44 -11.92
C LYS A 456 -15.37 -6.32 -11.10
N GLY A 457 -14.21 -5.82 -10.67
CA GLY A 457 -13.27 -6.56 -9.84
C GLY A 457 -13.81 -6.92 -8.45
N LEU A 458 -14.66 -6.06 -7.86
CA LEU A 458 -15.29 -6.29 -6.56
C LEU A 458 -16.55 -7.18 -6.62
N SER A 459 -17.00 -7.56 -7.82
CA SER A 459 -18.28 -8.27 -8.01
C SER A 459 -18.40 -9.58 -7.25
N GLN A 460 -17.31 -10.32 -7.04
CA GLN A 460 -17.32 -11.57 -6.30
C GLN A 460 -17.79 -11.41 -4.84
N ALA A 461 -17.63 -10.22 -4.24
CA ALA A 461 -18.13 -9.98 -2.88
C ALA A 461 -19.66 -9.94 -2.79
N ARG A 462 -20.36 -9.79 -3.93
CA ARG A 462 -21.82 -9.79 -4.02
C ARG A 462 -22.43 -11.20 -4.16
N GLU A 463 -21.60 -12.23 -4.19
CA GLU A 463 -22.02 -13.61 -4.43
C GLU A 463 -21.69 -14.52 -3.23
N PRO A 464 -22.49 -15.58 -2.98
CA PRO A 464 -22.13 -16.63 -2.03
C PRO A 464 -20.77 -17.30 -2.38
N PRO A 465 -19.98 -17.71 -1.37
CA PRO A 465 -20.33 -17.76 0.05
C PRO A 465 -20.12 -16.42 0.76
N ARG A 466 -19.52 -15.42 0.09
CA ARG A 466 -19.06 -14.17 0.70
C ARG A 466 -20.24 -13.31 1.17
N LEU A 467 -21.34 -13.34 0.42
CA LEU A 467 -22.60 -12.69 0.81
C LEU A 467 -23.19 -13.25 2.11
N LEU A 468 -22.89 -14.50 2.48
CA LEU A 468 -23.37 -15.09 3.73
C LEU A 468 -22.66 -14.52 4.97
N CYS A 469 -21.60 -13.75 4.78
CA CYS A 469 -20.78 -13.19 5.86
C CYS A 469 -21.26 -11.80 6.33
N VAL A 470 -22.29 -11.24 5.68
CA VAL A 470 -22.83 -9.91 5.96
C VAL A 470 -24.28 -10.00 6.42
N GLY A 471 -24.74 -8.99 7.15
CA GLY A 471 -26.10 -8.95 7.68
C GLY A 471 -26.32 -9.89 8.87
N ASP A 472 -27.48 -10.54 8.92
CA ASP A 472 -27.86 -11.43 10.01
C ASP A 472 -27.32 -12.85 9.79
N LEU A 473 -26.19 -13.14 10.44
CA LEU A 473 -25.51 -14.43 10.35
C LEU A 473 -26.33 -15.61 10.91
N ASP A 474 -27.33 -15.36 11.76
CA ASP A 474 -28.22 -16.41 12.26
C ASP A 474 -29.30 -16.74 11.22
N ALA A 475 -29.79 -15.74 10.50
CA ALA A 475 -30.80 -15.90 9.46
C ALA A 475 -30.22 -16.41 8.12
N ASN A 476 -28.97 -16.07 7.81
CA ASN A 476 -28.35 -16.39 6.52
C ASN A 476 -28.39 -17.90 6.17
N PRO A 477 -28.06 -18.85 7.06
CA PRO A 477 -28.18 -20.28 6.77
C PRO A 477 -29.62 -20.72 6.49
N ASP A 478 -30.60 -20.16 7.21
CA ASP A 478 -32.02 -20.51 7.04
C ASP A 478 -32.54 -20.00 5.68
N GLN A 479 -32.16 -18.78 5.30
CA GLN A 479 -32.44 -18.22 3.98
C GLN A 479 -31.78 -19.06 2.87
N LEU A 480 -30.53 -19.50 3.08
CA LEU A 480 -29.80 -20.35 2.14
C LEU A 480 -30.53 -21.68 1.92
N ILE A 481 -31.04 -22.32 2.98
CA ILE A 481 -31.81 -23.58 2.88
C ILE A 481 -33.12 -23.37 2.11
N SER A 482 -33.77 -22.22 2.30
CA SER A 482 -35.04 -21.90 1.64
C SER A 482 -34.91 -21.66 0.13
N GLY A 483 -33.70 -21.40 -0.34
CA GLY A 483 -33.39 -21.17 -1.75
C GLY A 483 -33.12 -22.45 -2.54
N SER A 484 -32.62 -22.28 -3.77
CA SER A 484 -32.15 -23.39 -4.59
C SER A 484 -30.84 -23.97 -4.06
N VAL A 485 -30.64 -25.27 -4.26
CA VAL A 485 -29.36 -25.95 -3.93
C VAL A 485 -28.19 -25.22 -4.61
N PRO A 486 -27.18 -24.75 -3.85
CA PRO A 486 -26.06 -24.00 -4.42
C PRO A 486 -25.17 -24.85 -5.33
N GLN A 487 -24.58 -24.23 -6.36
CA GLN A 487 -23.58 -24.86 -7.22
C GLN A 487 -22.14 -24.60 -6.76
N GLU A 488 -21.88 -23.44 -6.16
CA GLU A 488 -20.55 -23.11 -5.62
C GLU A 488 -20.26 -24.00 -4.41
N GLU A 489 -19.08 -24.62 -4.41
CA GLU A 489 -18.72 -25.71 -3.50
C GLU A 489 -18.81 -25.32 -2.02
N THR A 490 -18.23 -24.20 -1.61
CA THR A 490 -18.23 -23.78 -0.21
C THR A 490 -19.63 -23.42 0.27
N THR A 491 -20.41 -22.75 -0.57
CA THR A 491 -21.81 -22.40 -0.33
C THR A 491 -22.66 -23.67 -0.21
N TRP A 492 -22.44 -24.64 -1.09
CA TRP A 492 -23.11 -25.94 -1.02
C TRP A 492 -22.77 -26.70 0.26
N LYS A 493 -21.51 -26.68 0.71
CA LYS A 493 -21.09 -27.27 1.99
C LYS A 493 -21.81 -26.63 3.18
N ILE A 494 -21.90 -25.29 3.19
CA ILE A 494 -22.65 -24.53 4.22
C ILE A 494 -24.14 -24.92 4.19
N TYR A 495 -24.74 -24.97 2.99
CA TYR A 495 -26.13 -25.40 2.78
C TYR A 495 -26.37 -26.81 3.32
N GLU A 496 -25.53 -27.79 2.99
CA GLU A 496 -25.70 -29.17 3.47
C GLU A 496 -25.56 -29.29 4.97
N LEU A 497 -24.56 -28.64 5.58
CA LEU A 497 -24.42 -28.62 7.04
C LEU A 497 -25.67 -28.03 7.69
N ALA A 498 -26.16 -26.90 7.19
CA ALA A 498 -27.35 -26.26 7.73
C ALA A 498 -28.61 -27.14 7.55
N ARG A 499 -28.78 -27.75 6.37
CA ARG A 499 -29.89 -28.68 6.05
C ARG A 499 -29.89 -29.92 6.93
N LEU A 500 -28.72 -30.43 7.29
CA LEU A 500 -28.55 -31.58 8.19
C LEU A 500 -28.76 -31.23 9.67
N GLY A 501 -29.07 -29.99 10.00
CA GLY A 501 -29.23 -29.55 11.39
C GLY A 501 -27.91 -29.48 12.15
N PHE A 502 -26.80 -29.22 11.47
CA PHE A 502 -25.48 -29.05 12.09
C PHE A 502 -25.48 -27.91 13.11
N ASN A 503 -24.49 -27.91 14.00
CA ASN A 503 -24.34 -26.90 15.06
C ASN A 503 -24.34 -25.47 14.49
N ARG A 504 -25.42 -24.73 14.78
CA ARG A 504 -25.62 -23.35 14.32
C ARG A 504 -24.55 -22.38 14.82
N ALA A 505 -24.07 -22.55 16.05
CA ALA A 505 -23.03 -21.69 16.61
C ALA A 505 -21.72 -21.82 15.81
N LEU A 506 -21.33 -23.05 15.46
CA LEU A 506 -20.14 -23.28 14.62
C LEU A 506 -20.31 -22.72 13.21
N LEU A 507 -21.48 -22.88 12.58
CA LEU A 507 -21.75 -22.27 11.26
C LEU A 507 -21.58 -20.76 11.30
N LYS A 508 -22.17 -20.11 12.31
CA LYS A 508 -22.06 -18.66 12.50
C LYS A 508 -20.61 -18.24 12.70
N ASP A 509 -19.87 -18.97 13.51
CA ASP A 509 -18.46 -18.69 13.78
C ASP A 509 -17.57 -18.86 12.54
N GLY A 510 -17.84 -19.86 11.70
CA GLY A 510 -17.23 -20.00 10.39
C GLY A 510 -17.54 -18.82 9.46
N LEU A 511 -18.79 -18.36 9.43
CA LEU A 511 -19.21 -17.20 8.61
C LEU A 511 -18.56 -15.91 9.08
N LYS A 512 -18.45 -15.68 10.40
CA LYS A 512 -17.70 -14.54 10.97
C LYS A 512 -16.25 -14.55 10.51
N LEU A 513 -15.58 -15.70 10.61
CA LEU A 513 -14.19 -15.85 10.18
C LEU A 513 -14.04 -15.58 8.68
N MET A 514 -15.00 -16.03 7.86
CA MET A 514 -15.00 -15.75 6.42
C MET A 514 -15.13 -14.26 6.12
N GLY A 515 -15.94 -13.52 6.88
CA GLY A 515 -16.02 -12.07 6.80
C GLY A 515 -14.74 -11.35 7.27
N GLN A 516 -13.94 -11.98 8.13
CA GLN A 516 -12.67 -11.44 8.64
C GLN A 516 -11.47 -11.73 7.73
N ALA A 517 -11.60 -12.63 6.75
CA ALA A 517 -10.53 -12.91 5.81
C ALA A 517 -10.16 -11.66 5.00
N GLY A 518 -8.88 -11.27 5.01
CA GLY A 518 -8.37 -10.16 4.21
C GLY A 518 -8.27 -10.53 2.74
N TRP A 519 -8.62 -9.59 1.84
CA TRP A 519 -8.61 -9.80 0.40
C TRP A 519 -7.42 -9.15 -0.32
N SER A 520 -6.42 -8.70 0.43
CA SER A 520 -5.21 -8.08 -0.15
C SER A 520 -3.93 -8.81 0.22
N SER A 521 -2.91 -8.63 -0.63
CA SER A 521 -1.52 -9.00 -0.37
C SER A 521 -0.80 -7.99 0.52
N THR A 522 -1.50 -7.05 1.19
CA THR A 522 -0.85 -5.99 1.98
C THR A 522 0.08 -6.56 3.04
N THR A 523 -0.34 -7.64 3.72
CA THR A 523 0.48 -8.27 4.75
C THR A 523 1.75 -8.93 4.18
N THR A 524 1.71 -9.45 2.95
CA THR A 524 2.90 -9.97 2.24
C THR A 524 3.76 -8.83 1.68
N GLU A 525 3.15 -7.74 1.23
CA GLU A 525 3.86 -6.55 0.75
C GLU A 525 4.59 -5.77 1.83
N GLN A 526 4.04 -5.73 3.05
CA GLN A 526 4.79 -5.23 4.21
C GLN A 526 6.08 -6.02 4.44
N ALA A 527 6.08 -7.33 4.12
CA ALA A 527 7.27 -8.16 4.15
C ALA A 527 8.26 -7.79 3.01
N HIS A 528 7.78 -7.34 1.85
CA HIS A 528 8.61 -6.79 0.77
C HIS A 528 9.29 -5.48 1.13
N VAL A 529 8.56 -4.53 1.71
CA VAL A 529 9.10 -3.25 2.18
C VAL A 529 10.23 -3.48 3.18
N THR A 530 10.03 -4.45 4.04
CA THR A 530 10.99 -4.92 5.03
C THR A 530 12.30 -5.40 4.41
N ALA A 531 12.26 -6.36 3.49
CA ALA A 531 13.44 -6.91 2.82
C ALA A 531 14.18 -5.84 1.98
N SER A 532 13.41 -5.01 1.26
CA SER A 532 13.92 -3.88 0.49
C SER A 532 14.61 -2.82 1.37
N GLY A 533 14.12 -2.62 2.59
CA GLY A 533 14.71 -1.68 3.56
C GLY A 533 16.12 -2.07 3.96
N VAL A 534 16.35 -3.36 4.24
CA VAL A 534 17.69 -3.89 4.56
C VAL A 534 18.61 -3.73 3.33
N MET A 535 18.13 -4.09 2.14
CA MET A 535 18.91 -4.00 0.90
C MET A 535 19.40 -2.57 0.61
N LYS A 536 18.54 -1.57 0.77
CA LYS A 536 18.89 -0.15 0.52
C LYS A 536 19.96 0.39 1.46
N GLN A 537 20.07 -0.17 2.66
CA GLN A 537 20.96 0.34 3.70
C GLN A 537 22.25 -0.49 3.81
N HIS A 538 22.20 -1.76 3.38
CA HIS A 538 23.31 -2.70 3.49
C HIS A 538 23.64 -3.35 2.15
N HIS A 539 24.31 -2.60 1.28
CA HIS A 539 24.73 -3.05 -0.06
C HIS A 539 25.76 -4.20 -0.06
N GLU A 540 26.27 -4.57 1.11
CA GLU A 540 27.36 -5.51 1.31
C GLU A 540 26.91 -6.90 1.75
N TYR A 541 25.63 -7.08 2.05
CA TYR A 541 25.12 -8.36 2.53
C TYR A 541 24.97 -9.39 1.42
N GLY A 542 25.42 -10.61 1.73
CA GLY A 542 25.14 -11.80 0.93
C GLY A 542 23.73 -12.34 1.17
N GLN A 543 23.34 -13.30 0.35
CA GLN A 543 22.00 -13.91 0.35
C GLN A 543 21.54 -14.41 1.74
N GLN A 544 22.35 -15.22 2.43
CA GLN A 544 21.96 -15.81 3.72
C GLN A 544 21.62 -14.73 4.76
N THR A 545 22.49 -13.73 4.92
CA THR A 545 22.27 -12.61 5.83
C THR A 545 21.00 -11.84 5.48
N MET A 546 20.78 -11.55 4.20
CA MET A 546 19.59 -10.84 3.74
C MET A 546 18.31 -11.60 4.08
N ARG A 547 18.28 -12.93 3.86
CA ARG A 547 17.13 -13.78 4.16
C ARG A 547 16.86 -13.85 5.66
N ALA A 548 17.88 -14.12 6.47
CA ALA A 548 17.74 -14.24 7.92
C ALA A 548 17.30 -12.93 8.57
N ARG A 549 17.88 -11.78 8.17
CA ARG A 549 17.42 -10.48 8.65
C ARG A 549 15.98 -10.20 8.21
N SER A 550 15.64 -10.46 6.95
CA SER A 550 14.27 -10.26 6.47
C SER A 550 13.26 -11.08 7.30
N ALA A 551 13.58 -12.34 7.64
CA ALA A 551 12.76 -13.16 8.53
C ALA A 551 12.55 -12.53 9.92
N LEU A 552 13.63 -12.05 10.57
CA LEU A 552 13.51 -11.36 11.86
C LEU A 552 12.66 -10.10 11.77
N LEU A 553 12.81 -9.31 10.71
CA LEU A 553 12.01 -8.11 10.55
C LEU A 553 10.51 -8.40 10.35
N GLN A 554 10.16 -9.55 9.73
CA GLN A 554 8.76 -9.97 9.60
C GLN A 554 8.08 -10.21 10.96
N THR A 555 8.84 -10.49 12.01
CA THR A 555 8.31 -10.78 13.35
C THR A 555 7.98 -9.51 14.14
N ARG A 556 8.38 -8.33 13.66
CA ARG A 556 8.18 -7.06 14.37
C ARG A 556 6.73 -6.79 14.79
N PRO A 557 5.70 -7.00 13.94
CA PRO A 557 4.32 -6.76 14.35
C PRO A 557 3.84 -7.69 15.48
N VAL A 558 4.49 -8.85 15.65
CA VAL A 558 4.18 -9.82 16.71
C VAL A 558 4.88 -9.44 18.03
N LEU A 559 6.04 -8.81 17.94
CA LEU A 559 6.89 -8.51 19.10
C LEU A 559 6.77 -7.06 19.60
N LEU A 560 6.31 -6.14 18.76
CA LEU A 560 6.15 -4.73 19.10
C LEU A 560 4.70 -4.45 19.52
N PRO A 561 4.50 -3.44 20.39
CA PRO A 561 3.16 -2.96 20.69
C PRO A 561 2.46 -2.49 19.41
N ASP A 562 1.14 -2.60 19.40
CA ASP A 562 0.29 -2.10 18.33
C ASP A 562 0.68 -0.64 17.98
N PRO A 563 1.03 -0.34 16.70
CA PRO A 563 1.36 1.00 16.26
C PRO A 563 0.31 2.05 16.60
N GLU A 564 -0.97 1.70 16.59
CA GLU A 564 -2.05 2.63 16.94
C GLU A 564 -2.08 2.92 18.44
N VAL A 565 -1.81 1.93 19.29
CA VAL A 565 -1.63 2.15 20.73
C VAL A 565 -0.44 3.07 20.98
N VAL A 566 0.67 2.87 20.26
CA VAL A 566 1.84 3.75 20.35
C VAL A 566 1.49 5.16 19.88
N LYS A 567 0.84 5.31 18.73
CA LYS A 567 0.42 6.61 18.18
C LYS A 567 -0.55 7.34 19.10
N MET A 568 -1.53 6.63 19.65
CA MET A 568 -2.48 7.17 20.61
C MET A 568 -1.77 7.65 21.87
N SER A 569 -0.80 6.88 22.40
CA SER A 569 0.01 7.33 23.54
C SER A 569 0.84 8.59 23.24
N VAL A 570 1.36 8.72 22.01
CA VAL A 570 2.10 9.90 21.56
C VAL A 570 1.17 11.10 21.41
N LEU A 571 0.00 10.92 20.81
CA LEU A 571 -1.01 11.97 20.65
C LEU A 571 -1.54 12.44 21.99
N GLN A 572 -1.80 11.52 22.93
CA GLN A 572 -2.23 11.83 24.28
C GLN A 572 -1.16 12.62 25.03
N ARG A 573 0.12 12.22 24.93
CA ARG A 573 1.23 13.00 25.49
C ARG A 573 1.35 14.39 24.86
N ARG A 574 1.13 14.52 23.54
CA ARG A 574 1.09 15.83 22.86
C ARG A 574 -0.06 16.68 23.36
N LEU A 575 -1.25 16.10 23.54
CA LEU A 575 -2.42 16.78 24.09
C LEU A 575 -2.18 17.25 25.52
N GLU A 576 -1.63 16.39 26.39
CA GLU A 576 -1.25 16.76 27.76
C GLU A 576 -0.23 17.89 27.79
N ASN A 577 0.76 17.85 26.89
CA ASN A 577 1.75 18.92 26.77
C ASN A 577 1.12 20.24 26.30
N LEU A 578 0.14 20.19 25.39
CA LEU A 578 -0.62 21.37 24.97
C LEU A 578 -1.50 21.90 26.10
N GLN A 579 -2.17 21.03 26.87
CA GLN A 579 -2.98 21.43 28.03
C GLN A 579 -2.13 22.03 29.16
N LYS A 580 -0.89 21.56 29.35
CA LYS A 580 0.08 22.15 30.28
C LYS A 580 0.58 23.53 29.84
N LYS A 581 0.57 23.82 28.53
CA LYS A 581 0.82 25.17 28.01
C LYS A 581 -0.40 26.02 28.27
N ASN A 582 -0.46 26.62 29.46
CA ASN A 582 -1.55 27.51 29.87
C ASN A 582 -1.59 28.75 28.95
N PRO A 583 -2.57 28.90 28.04
CA PRO A 583 -2.63 30.03 27.12
C PRO A 583 -2.89 31.36 27.85
N ALA A 584 -3.32 31.33 29.13
CA ALA A 584 -3.44 32.51 29.98
C ALA A 584 -2.11 32.97 30.62
N LYS A 585 -0.99 32.23 30.43
CA LYS A 585 0.35 32.60 30.91
C LYS A 585 1.23 33.22 29.82
N ILE A 586 0.64 34.00 28.91
CA ILE A 586 1.39 34.95 28.09
C ILE A 586 2.00 35.98 29.05
N ASN A 587 3.27 35.78 29.42
CA ASN A 587 4.02 36.79 30.16
C ASN A 587 4.59 37.84 29.18
N GLY A 588 4.88 39.05 29.67
CA GLY A 588 5.24 40.21 28.85
C GLY A 588 6.43 40.04 27.90
N ARG A 589 7.22 38.98 28.03
CA ARG A 589 8.26 38.60 27.04
C ARG A 589 7.70 38.13 25.70
N HIS A 590 6.48 37.58 25.66
CA HIS A 590 5.83 37.13 24.43
C HIS A 590 5.11 38.27 23.67
N ILE A 591 4.84 39.40 24.33
CA ILE A 591 4.25 40.59 23.69
C ILE A 591 5.32 41.38 22.92
N TYR A 592 6.60 41.24 23.28
CA TYR A 592 7.71 41.91 22.60
C TYR A 592 8.05 41.39 21.19
N PHE A 593 7.42 40.29 20.76
CA PHE A 593 7.56 39.73 19.40
C PHE A 593 6.37 40.08 18.49
N LYS A 594 5.48 40.99 18.92
CA LYS A 594 4.42 41.52 18.05
C LYS A 594 4.86 42.77 17.27
N ASP A 595 5.93 43.43 17.73
CA ASP A 595 6.47 44.68 17.16
C ASP A 595 7.95 44.57 16.73
N LEU A 596 8.41 43.35 16.42
CA LEU A 596 9.62 43.07 15.62
C LEU A 596 9.18 42.22 14.43
#